data_AF-A0A288XSE0-F1
#
_entry.id   AF-A0A288XSE0-F1
#
_cell.length_a   1.000
_cell.length_b   1.000
_cell.length_c   1.000
_cell.angle_alpha   90.00
_cell.angle_beta   90.00
_cell.angle_gamma   90.00
#
_symmetry.space_group_name_H-M   'P 1'
#
loop_
_entity.id
_entity.type
_entity.pdbx_description
1 polymer ?
#
loop_
_entity_poly.entity_id
_entity_poly.type
_entity_poly.pdbx_seq_one_letter_code
_entity_poly.pdbx_strand_id
1 'polypeptide(L)'
;TYYAFLEENEDDLGPWVIRIELYREKLLKKNLILEYIAETLKKSFKNDIQIISSDFNAESLVVRIRIKPRHDELFAKKVMFEILKLHLIGIKGINKCFLLLDDKNKNDRASKSEEGNLLKELNQRMRLITENTAEDKDVLSKLKLSDEEGVKEEIRTTLDENRTGNGNVEVTDGWMIQTDGINLRESFLIDDVDSKSVYCNDLIEIYEVLGVEA
;
A
#
# COMPACT_ATOMS: atom_id res chain seq x y z
N THR A 1 -24.97 0.54 14.88
CA THR A 1 -26.38 0.09 14.78
C THR A 1 -26.58 -1.20 15.57
N TYR A 2 -27.37 -1.14 16.64
CA TYR A 2 -27.59 -2.21 17.64
C TYR A 2 -28.56 -3.30 17.17
N TYR A 3 -28.97 -3.29 15.90
CA TYR A 3 -30.13 -4.02 15.38
C TYR A 3 -29.81 -5.31 14.59
N ALA A 4 -28.54 -5.59 14.27
CA ALA A 4 -28.17 -6.78 13.50
C ALA A 4 -28.27 -8.11 14.29
N PHE A 5 -28.48 -8.05 15.62
CA PHE A 5 -28.60 -9.25 16.45
C PHE A 5 -29.97 -9.95 16.35
N LEU A 6 -31.01 -9.30 15.83
CA LEU A 6 -32.37 -9.83 15.91
C LEU A 6 -32.71 -10.87 14.81
N GLU A 7 -31.83 -11.11 13.84
CA GLU A 7 -32.12 -12.01 12.70
C GLU A 7 -31.43 -13.38 12.77
N GLU A 8 -30.51 -13.62 13.72
CA GLU A 8 -29.81 -14.91 13.85
C GLU A 8 -30.22 -15.66 15.12
N ASN A 9 -30.41 -16.99 15.00
CA ASN A 9 -30.83 -17.84 16.12
C ASN A 9 -29.82 -17.74 17.28
N GLU A 10 -30.30 -17.65 18.53
CA GLU A 10 -29.41 -17.62 19.71
C GLU A 10 -28.49 -18.86 19.78
N ASP A 11 -28.92 -19.99 19.23
CA ASP A 11 -28.15 -21.23 19.13
C ASP A 11 -26.94 -21.14 18.19
N ASP A 12 -26.87 -20.13 17.32
CA ASP A 12 -25.72 -19.89 16.42
C ASP A 12 -24.62 -19.01 17.08
N LEU A 13 -24.85 -18.54 18.32
CA LEU A 13 -23.92 -17.66 19.03
C LEU A 13 -22.85 -18.48 19.78
N GLY A 14 -21.66 -18.60 19.20
CA GLY A 14 -20.56 -19.26 19.89
C GLY A 14 -19.96 -18.41 21.02
N PRO A 15 -19.20 -19.06 21.92
CA PRO A 15 -18.67 -18.43 23.14
C PRO A 15 -17.51 -17.46 22.87
N TRP A 16 -16.82 -17.63 21.74
CA TRP A 16 -15.61 -16.87 21.43
C TRP A 16 -15.93 -15.61 20.61
N VAL A 17 -15.50 -14.46 21.13
CA VAL A 17 -15.61 -13.16 20.46
C VAL A 17 -14.24 -12.49 20.42
N ILE A 18 -13.79 -12.14 19.23
CA ILE A 18 -12.58 -11.34 19.00
C ILE A 18 -13.02 -9.89 18.81
N ARG A 19 -12.50 -8.98 19.64
CA ARG A 19 -12.74 -7.53 19.52
C ARG A 19 -11.48 -6.85 18.99
N ILE A 20 -11.61 -6.21 17.83
CA ILE A 20 -10.56 -5.42 17.22
C ILE A 20 -10.96 -3.95 17.30
N GLU A 21 -10.04 -3.11 17.76
CA GLU A 21 -10.19 -1.67 17.77
C GLU A 21 -9.23 -1.06 16.76
N LEU A 22 -9.77 -0.27 15.85
CA LEU A 22 -9.05 0.29 14.71
C LEU A 22 -8.80 1.78 14.93
N TYR A 23 -7.59 2.22 14.59
CA TYR A 23 -7.21 3.63 14.67
C TYR A 23 -7.86 4.42 13.53
N ARG A 24 -8.77 5.34 13.87
CA ARG A 24 -9.50 6.20 12.92
C ARG A 24 -8.55 6.95 11.97
N GLU A 25 -7.48 7.54 12.50
CA GLU A 25 -6.52 8.30 11.70
C GLU A 25 -5.84 7.45 10.61
N LYS A 26 -5.54 6.18 10.91
CA LYS A 26 -4.90 5.26 9.94
C LYS A 26 -5.88 4.86 8.83
N LEU A 27 -7.15 4.63 9.17
CA LEU A 27 -8.18 4.31 8.19
C LEU A 27 -8.44 5.48 7.24
N LEU A 28 -8.56 6.70 7.77
CA LEU A 28 -8.78 7.90 6.96
C LEU A 28 -7.62 8.16 5.99
N LYS A 29 -6.37 8.05 6.45
CA LYS A 29 -5.18 8.23 5.61
C LYS A 29 -5.12 7.23 4.44
N LYS A 30 -5.60 6.01 4.64
CA LYS A 30 -5.61 4.95 3.62
C LYS A 30 -6.95 4.85 2.87
N ASN A 31 -7.85 5.82 3.07
CA ASN A 31 -9.20 5.84 2.51
C ASN A 31 -9.98 4.52 2.74
N LEU A 32 -9.78 3.90 3.91
CA LEU A 32 -10.41 2.63 4.28
C LEU A 32 -11.71 2.85 5.03
N ILE A 33 -12.75 2.14 4.58
CA ILE A 33 -14.06 2.14 5.21
C ILE A 33 -14.21 0.87 6.07
N LEU A 34 -14.83 1.00 7.24
CA LEU A 34 -15.01 -0.12 8.17
C LEU A 34 -15.85 -1.25 7.58
N GLU A 35 -16.83 -0.89 6.74
CA GLU A 35 -17.68 -1.83 6.00
C GLU A 35 -16.87 -2.71 5.05
N TYR A 36 -15.94 -2.12 4.29
CA TYR A 36 -15.03 -2.87 3.41
C TYR A 36 -14.19 -3.90 4.18
N ILE A 37 -13.70 -3.54 5.37
CA ILE A 37 -12.95 -4.46 6.24
C ILE A 37 -13.86 -5.61 6.71
N ALA A 38 -15.07 -5.31 7.16
CA ALA A 38 -16.04 -6.31 7.60
C ALA A 38 -16.42 -7.27 6.47
N GLU A 39 -16.64 -6.77 5.25
CA GLU A 39 -16.91 -7.59 4.08
C GLU A 39 -15.73 -8.48 3.69
N THR A 40 -14.51 -7.92 3.72
CA THR A 40 -13.29 -8.67 3.40
C THR A 40 -13.07 -9.83 4.37
N LEU A 41 -13.29 -9.57 5.67
CA LEU A 41 -13.29 -10.60 6.70
C LEU A 41 -14.38 -11.66 6.45
N LYS A 42 -15.61 -11.24 6.15
CA LYS A 42 -16.73 -12.15 5.87
C LYS A 42 -16.45 -13.03 4.64
N LYS A 43 -15.82 -12.49 3.61
CA LYS A 43 -15.39 -13.25 2.41
C LYS A 43 -14.32 -14.29 2.75
N SER A 44 -13.37 -13.95 3.64
CA SER A 44 -12.28 -14.84 4.04
C SER A 44 -12.75 -16.06 4.85
N PHE A 45 -13.66 -15.84 5.82
CA PHE A 45 -14.10 -16.88 6.76
C PHE A 45 -15.54 -17.40 6.53
N LYS A 46 -16.21 -16.94 5.47
CA LYS A 46 -17.53 -17.41 5.01
C LYS A 46 -18.58 -17.46 6.14
N ASN A 47 -19.17 -18.63 6.37
CA ASN A 47 -20.28 -18.84 7.31
C ASN A 47 -19.79 -19.26 8.71
N ASP A 48 -18.49 -19.30 8.96
CA ASP A 48 -17.92 -19.76 10.25
C ASP A 48 -17.85 -18.65 11.30
N ILE A 49 -18.01 -17.39 10.87
CA ILE A 49 -17.97 -16.21 11.73
C ILE A 49 -19.17 -15.30 11.49
N GLN A 50 -19.55 -14.58 12.54
CA GLN A 50 -20.48 -13.47 12.52
C GLN A 50 -19.71 -12.19 12.82
N ILE A 51 -19.95 -11.12 12.06
CA ILE A 51 -19.21 -9.86 12.19
C ILE A 51 -20.18 -8.74 12.52
N ILE A 52 -19.82 -7.93 13.51
CA ILE A 52 -20.53 -6.73 13.90
C ILE A 52 -19.53 -5.59 13.97
N SER A 53 -19.72 -4.58 13.12
CA SER A 53 -18.94 -3.36 13.11
C SER A 53 -19.67 -2.22 13.82
N SER A 54 -18.90 -1.29 14.38
CA SER A 54 -19.43 -0.01 14.84
C SER A 54 -19.87 0.85 13.66
N ASP A 55 -20.62 1.91 13.96
CA ASP A 55 -20.88 2.97 12.99
C ASP A 55 -19.59 3.78 12.73
N PHE A 56 -19.52 4.45 11.58
CA PHE A 56 -18.44 5.40 11.27
C PHE A 56 -18.43 6.60 12.21
N ASN A 57 -19.59 6.96 12.76
CA ASN A 57 -19.74 8.07 13.72
C ASN A 57 -19.46 7.68 15.18
N ALA A 58 -19.11 6.41 15.45
CA ALA A 58 -18.78 5.96 16.80
C ALA A 58 -17.45 6.57 17.30
N GLU A 59 -17.35 6.78 18.61
CA GLU A 59 -16.14 7.29 19.28
C GLU A 59 -14.94 6.35 19.04
N SER A 60 -15.14 5.04 19.23
CA SER A 60 -14.19 4.00 18.87
C SER A 60 -14.69 3.19 17.67
N LEU A 61 -13.81 3.00 16.68
CA LEU A 61 -14.07 2.12 15.54
C LEU A 61 -13.74 0.68 15.94
N VAL A 62 -14.77 -0.14 16.08
CA VAL A 62 -14.67 -1.50 16.62
C VAL A 62 -15.26 -2.51 15.66
N VAL A 63 -14.54 -3.61 15.43
CA VAL A 63 -15.06 -4.81 14.76
C VAL A 63 -15.09 -5.94 15.77
N ARG A 64 -16.26 -6.55 15.96
CA ARG A 64 -16.45 -7.74 16.78
C ARG A 64 -16.69 -8.93 15.85
N ILE A 65 -15.89 -9.97 16.01
CA ILE A 65 -15.97 -11.20 15.25
C ILE A 65 -16.34 -12.30 16.22
N ARG A 66 -17.56 -12.82 16.10
CA ARG A 66 -18.03 -13.96 16.88
C ARG A 66 -17.84 -15.23 16.06
N ILE A 67 -17.33 -16.27 16.68
CA ILE A 67 -17.12 -17.57 16.05
C ILE A 67 -18.32 -18.44 16.32
N LYS A 68 -18.80 -19.19 15.32
CA LYS A 68 -19.93 -20.10 15.50
C LYS A 68 -19.60 -21.27 16.43
N PRO A 69 -20.57 -21.81 17.19
CA PRO A 69 -20.32 -22.81 18.25
C PRO A 69 -19.80 -24.15 17.74
N ARG A 70 -19.86 -24.40 16.42
CA ARG A 70 -19.25 -25.58 15.78
C ARG A 70 -17.72 -25.63 15.94
N HIS A 71 -17.07 -24.51 16.23
CA HIS A 71 -15.62 -24.38 16.26
C HIS A 71 -15.06 -24.26 17.68
N ASP A 72 -13.81 -24.71 17.84
CA ASP A 72 -13.09 -24.75 19.12
C ASP A 72 -12.17 -23.53 19.34
N GLU A 73 -11.48 -23.50 20.48
CA GLU A 73 -10.52 -22.45 20.81
C GLU A 73 -9.33 -22.41 19.82
N LEU A 74 -8.92 -23.56 19.28
CA LEU A 74 -7.83 -23.63 18.33
C LEU A 74 -8.19 -22.93 17.02
N PHE A 75 -9.42 -23.11 16.55
CA PHE A 75 -9.97 -22.36 15.43
C PHE A 75 -9.99 -20.86 15.72
N ALA A 76 -10.37 -20.44 16.93
CA ALA A 76 -10.35 -19.02 17.31
C ALA A 76 -8.95 -18.41 17.23
N LYS A 77 -7.92 -19.13 17.68
CA LYS A 77 -6.52 -18.72 17.55
C LYS A 77 -6.09 -18.65 16.09
N LYS A 78 -6.52 -19.60 15.27
CA LYS A 78 -6.24 -19.59 13.82
C LYS A 78 -6.87 -18.37 13.15
N VAL A 79 -8.14 -18.07 13.44
CA VAL A 79 -8.84 -16.89 12.92
C VAL A 79 -8.10 -15.61 13.31
N MET A 80 -7.70 -15.48 14.57
CA MET A 80 -6.92 -14.33 15.04
C MET A 80 -5.64 -14.12 14.22
N PHE A 81 -4.88 -15.19 13.97
CA PHE A 81 -3.64 -15.10 13.20
C PHE A 81 -3.87 -14.79 11.72
N GLU A 82 -4.90 -15.38 11.11
CA GLU A 82 -5.26 -15.12 9.72
C GLU A 82 -5.75 -13.67 9.52
N ILE A 83 -6.48 -13.10 10.49
CA ILE A 83 -6.90 -11.69 10.43
C ILE A 83 -5.70 -10.74 10.38
N LEU A 84 -4.65 -11.01 11.15
CA LEU A 84 -3.43 -10.19 11.16
C LEU A 84 -2.68 -10.24 9.82
N LYS A 85 -2.87 -11.31 9.04
CA LYS A 85 -2.27 -11.48 7.71
C LYS A 85 -3.12 -10.94 6.56
N LEU A 86 -4.32 -10.44 6.83
CA LEU A 86 -5.21 -9.97 5.77
C LEU A 86 -4.63 -8.74 5.08
N HIS A 87 -4.45 -8.89 3.78
CA HIS A 87 -4.03 -7.80 2.91
C HIS A 87 -5.25 -6.98 2.49
N LEU A 88 -5.47 -5.84 3.16
CA LEU A 88 -6.65 -5.00 2.94
C LEU A 88 -6.52 -4.10 1.71
N ILE A 89 -5.34 -3.52 1.48
CA ILE A 89 -5.03 -2.59 0.39
C ILE A 89 -3.58 -2.77 -0.06
N GLY A 90 -3.35 -2.51 -1.35
CA GLY A 90 -2.03 -2.42 -1.97
C GLY A 90 -1.76 -3.64 -2.85
N ILE A 91 -0.59 -3.66 -3.44
CA ILE A 91 -0.10 -4.83 -4.17
C ILE A 91 0.68 -5.70 -3.20
N LYS A 92 0.46 -7.02 -3.27
CA LYS A 92 1.21 -7.95 -2.44
C LYS A 92 2.67 -7.95 -2.87
N GLY A 93 3.59 -7.99 -1.92
CA GLY A 93 5.02 -7.97 -2.21
C GLY A 93 5.60 -6.57 -2.44
N ILE A 94 4.77 -5.52 -2.50
CA ILE A 94 5.22 -4.12 -2.49
C ILE A 94 4.97 -3.52 -1.10
N ASN A 95 6.05 -3.16 -0.41
CA ASN A 95 6.02 -2.72 0.97
C ASN A 95 5.89 -1.20 1.10
N LYS A 96 6.61 -0.46 0.25
CA LYS A 96 6.62 1.01 0.28
C LYS A 96 6.69 1.58 -1.14
N CYS A 97 6.14 2.78 -1.30
CA CYS A 97 6.25 3.55 -2.54
C CYS A 97 6.72 4.97 -2.21
N PHE A 98 7.51 5.54 -3.10
CA PHE A 98 8.05 6.90 -3.03
C PHE A 98 7.67 7.62 -4.33
N LEU A 99 7.38 8.92 -4.24
CA LEU A 99 7.07 9.72 -5.42
C LEU A 99 8.24 10.63 -5.71
N LEU A 100 8.85 10.41 -6.86
CA LEU A 100 9.97 11.17 -7.37
C LEU A 100 9.46 12.12 -8.45
N LEU A 101 10.00 13.34 -8.49
CA LEU A 101 9.93 14.13 -9.71
C LEU A 101 11.09 13.70 -10.59
N ASP A 102 10.78 13.41 -11.85
CA ASP A 102 11.77 13.20 -12.88
C ASP A 102 12.32 14.57 -13.31
N ASP A 103 13.22 15.13 -12.48
CA ASP A 103 13.96 16.35 -12.82
C ASP A 103 15.01 16.03 -13.89
N LYS A 104 14.59 15.83 -15.15
CA LYS A 104 15.50 15.68 -16.29
C LYS A 104 16.37 16.93 -16.54
N ASN A 105 16.08 18.05 -15.85
CA ASN A 105 16.81 19.33 -15.89
C ASN A 105 17.85 19.53 -14.77
N LYS A 106 18.40 18.45 -14.19
CA LYS A 106 19.41 18.55 -13.12
C LYS A 106 20.76 19.16 -13.52
N ASN A 107 20.97 19.56 -14.77
CA ASN A 107 22.22 20.18 -15.19
C ASN A 107 22.31 21.70 -15.04
N ASP A 108 21.26 22.47 -14.71
CA ASP A 108 21.43 23.94 -14.65
C ASP A 108 20.68 24.74 -13.56
N ARG A 109 19.86 24.14 -12.68
CA ARG A 109 19.14 24.94 -11.65
C ARG A 109 19.10 24.32 -10.26
N ALA A 110 20.25 23.85 -9.78
CA ALA A 110 20.45 23.59 -8.36
C ALA A 110 20.62 24.90 -7.57
N SER A 111 19.63 25.78 -7.57
CA SER A 111 19.56 26.88 -6.60
C SER A 111 18.13 27.40 -6.45
N LYS A 112 17.45 26.94 -5.39
CA LYS A 112 16.31 27.61 -4.73
C LYS A 112 14.99 27.73 -5.54
N SER A 113 14.36 26.63 -5.95
CA SER A 113 12.92 26.68 -6.28
C SER A 113 12.07 26.14 -5.12
N GLU A 114 10.91 26.75 -4.89
CA GLU A 114 9.91 26.33 -3.88
C GLU A 114 9.38 24.90 -4.13
N GLU A 115 9.47 24.39 -5.36
CA GLU A 115 9.09 23.03 -5.75
C GLU A 115 9.92 21.94 -5.05
N GLY A 116 11.20 22.19 -4.79
CA GLY A 116 12.04 21.26 -4.03
C GLY A 116 11.59 21.08 -2.57
N ASN A 117 10.85 22.05 -2.02
CA ASN A 117 10.26 21.93 -0.69
C ASN A 117 8.94 21.14 -0.74
N LEU A 118 8.11 21.32 -1.77
CA LEU A 118 6.89 20.51 -1.94
C LEU A 118 7.21 19.03 -2.14
N LEU A 119 8.23 18.71 -2.94
CA LEU A 119 8.73 17.34 -3.12
C LEU A 119 9.12 16.67 -1.80
N LYS A 120 9.87 17.40 -0.96
CA LYS A 120 10.28 16.91 0.36
C LYS A 120 9.07 16.72 1.26
N GLU A 121 8.11 17.65 1.22
CA GLU A 121 6.88 17.56 2.01
C GLU A 121 5.97 16.42 1.51
N LEU A 122 5.83 16.22 0.20
CA LEU A 122 5.02 15.16 -0.40
C LEU A 122 5.62 13.79 -0.12
N ASN A 123 6.94 13.67 -0.23
CA ASN A 123 7.66 12.45 0.14
C ASN A 123 7.57 12.17 1.64
N GLN A 124 7.64 13.19 2.50
CA GLN A 124 7.37 13.02 3.93
C GLN A 124 5.93 12.56 4.19
N ARG A 125 4.94 13.12 3.48
CA ARG A 125 3.53 12.73 3.60
C ARG A 125 3.29 11.28 3.11
N MET A 126 3.90 10.87 2.00
CA MET A 126 3.82 9.48 1.52
C MET A 126 4.52 8.49 2.46
N ARG A 127 5.69 8.89 2.99
CA ARG A 127 6.44 8.11 3.99
C ARG A 127 5.62 7.85 5.26
N LEU A 128 4.84 8.83 5.72
CA LEU A 128 3.93 8.65 6.87
C LEU A 128 2.76 7.69 6.60
N ILE A 129 2.35 7.50 5.33
CA ILE A 129 1.30 6.55 4.94
C ILE A 129 1.85 5.12 4.94
N THR A 130 3.12 4.93 4.55
CA THR A 130 3.79 3.63 4.46
C THR A 130 4.37 3.16 5.80
N GLU A 131 4.96 4.05 6.60
CA GLU A 131 5.58 3.73 7.91
C GLU A 131 4.60 3.22 8.98
N ASN A 132 3.30 3.46 8.82
CA ASN A 132 2.30 2.94 9.77
C ASN A 132 2.04 1.43 9.68
N THR A 133 2.79 0.72 8.81
CA THR A 133 2.66 -0.71 8.50
C THR A 133 3.89 -1.53 8.90
N ALA A 134 4.98 -0.91 9.37
CA ALA A 134 6.14 -1.63 9.89
C ALA A 134 6.42 -1.15 11.32
N GLU A 135 6.30 -2.07 12.28
CA GLU A 135 7.00 -1.94 13.55
C GLU A 135 8.47 -1.64 13.24
N ASP A 136 8.97 -0.43 13.52
CA ASP A 136 10.39 -0.22 13.76
C ASP A 136 10.67 1.22 14.21
N LYS A 137 10.85 1.38 15.52
CA LYS A 137 11.63 2.48 16.09
C LYS A 137 13.13 2.36 15.77
N ASP A 138 13.57 1.25 15.17
CA ASP A 138 14.99 0.88 15.06
C ASP A 138 15.62 1.18 13.69
N VAL A 139 14.84 1.50 12.64
CA VAL A 139 15.42 1.92 11.33
C VAL A 139 15.90 3.38 11.34
N LEU A 140 15.33 4.21 12.21
CA LEU A 140 15.66 5.64 12.34
C LEU A 140 17.04 5.88 12.96
N SER A 141 17.61 4.91 13.69
CA SER A 141 18.95 5.03 14.26
C SER A 141 20.07 4.76 13.25
N LYS A 142 19.77 4.04 12.16
CA LYS A 142 20.76 3.60 11.16
C LYS A 142 20.87 4.49 9.92
N LEU A 143 19.92 5.39 9.69
CA LEU A 143 20.00 6.38 8.61
C LEU A 143 20.35 7.76 9.17
N LYS A 144 21.54 7.87 9.75
CA LYS A 144 22.27 9.14 9.64
C LYS A 144 22.61 9.29 8.17
N LEU A 145 21.96 10.23 7.50
CA LEU A 145 22.43 10.77 6.23
C LEU A 145 23.87 11.25 6.46
N SER A 146 24.85 10.43 6.09
CA SER A 146 26.15 10.94 5.70
C SER A 146 25.96 11.56 4.32
N ASP A 147 26.30 12.83 4.20
CA ASP A 147 26.55 13.48 2.92
C ASP A 147 27.73 12.73 2.28
N GLU A 148 27.45 11.67 1.53
CA GLU A 148 28.46 10.95 0.76
C GLU A 148 28.45 11.49 -0.67
N GLU A 149 29.51 12.26 -0.93
CA GLU A 149 29.89 12.75 -2.24
C GLU A 149 29.97 11.59 -3.25
N GLY A 150 29.24 11.75 -4.36
CA GLY A 150 29.60 11.15 -5.64
C GLY A 150 29.27 9.67 -5.83
N VAL A 151 27.99 9.35 -6.03
CA VAL A 151 27.61 8.20 -6.85
C VAL A 151 26.96 8.74 -8.13
N LYS A 152 27.68 8.61 -9.24
CA LYS A 152 27.14 8.83 -10.58
C LYS A 152 26.20 7.66 -10.89
N GLU A 153 24.91 7.81 -10.62
CA GLU A 153 23.91 6.94 -11.21
C GLU A 153 23.70 7.34 -12.68
N GLU A 154 24.06 6.45 -13.59
CA GLU A 154 23.74 6.55 -15.01
C GLU A 154 22.22 6.44 -15.18
N ILE A 155 21.55 7.59 -15.23
CA ILE A 155 20.17 7.68 -15.70
C ILE A 155 20.20 7.38 -17.20
N ARG A 156 19.83 6.15 -17.58
CA ARG A 156 19.65 5.76 -18.98
C ARG A 156 18.47 6.54 -19.55
N THR A 157 18.79 7.51 -20.40
CA THR A 157 17.83 8.32 -21.15
C THR A 157 17.14 7.43 -22.18
N THR A 158 15.85 7.16 -22.03
CA THR A 158 15.01 6.79 -23.17
C THR A 158 14.78 8.05 -23.98
N LEU A 159 15.47 8.13 -25.12
CA LEU A 159 15.17 9.08 -26.18
C LEU A 159 13.85 8.61 -26.81
N ASP A 160 12.78 9.37 -26.64
CA ASP A 160 11.58 9.21 -27.46
C ASP A 160 11.94 9.54 -28.92
N GLU A 161 12.21 8.51 -29.72
CA GLU A 161 12.40 8.64 -31.16
C GLU A 161 11.04 8.77 -31.88
N ASN A 162 10.27 9.81 -31.59
CA ASN A 162 9.24 10.27 -32.53
C ASN A 162 9.83 11.32 -33.47
N ARG A 163 10.36 10.84 -34.59
CA ARG A 163 10.79 11.67 -35.72
C ARG A 163 9.59 12.39 -36.33
N THR A 164 9.51 13.71 -36.12
CA THR A 164 8.97 14.65 -37.11
C THR A 164 9.68 15.99 -36.94
N GLY A 165 10.02 16.65 -38.04
CA GLY A 165 11.07 17.67 -38.13
C GLY A 165 10.90 18.91 -37.25
N ASN A 166 12.04 19.55 -36.92
CA ASN A 166 12.17 20.86 -36.27
C ASN A 166 11.09 21.17 -35.21
N GLY A 167 11.07 20.40 -34.13
CA GLY A 167 10.32 20.72 -32.93
C GLY A 167 11.26 20.71 -31.73
N ASN A 168 11.30 21.79 -30.96
CA ASN A 168 11.85 21.73 -29.61
C ASN A 168 11.12 20.60 -28.86
N VAL A 169 11.86 19.62 -28.36
CA VAL A 169 11.30 18.58 -27.50
C VAL A 169 10.96 19.25 -26.18
N GLU A 170 9.68 19.55 -25.96
CA GLU A 170 9.18 19.96 -24.65
C GLU A 170 9.26 18.73 -23.74
N VAL A 171 10.33 18.67 -22.95
CA VAL A 171 10.49 17.67 -21.90
C VAL A 171 9.54 18.06 -20.78
N THR A 172 8.47 17.30 -20.62
CA THR A 172 7.51 17.49 -19.53
C THR A 172 8.04 16.82 -18.27
N ASP A 173 8.06 17.56 -17.16
CA ASP A 173 8.35 16.99 -15.84
C ASP A 173 7.29 15.93 -15.51
N GLY A 174 7.74 14.72 -15.20
CA GLY A 174 6.88 13.57 -14.90
C GLY A 174 7.02 13.14 -13.45
N TRP A 175 5.92 12.69 -12.84
CA TRP A 175 5.98 12.02 -11.54
C TRP A 175 6.32 10.53 -11.75
N MET A 176 7.36 10.06 -11.09
CA MET A 176 7.77 8.66 -11.09
C MET A 176 7.47 8.04 -9.72
N ILE A 177 6.97 6.81 -9.73
CA ILE A 177 6.77 6.03 -8.50
C ILE A 177 7.91 5.03 -8.39
N GLN A 178 8.68 5.11 -7.31
CA GLN A 178 9.66 4.09 -6.96
C GLN A 178 9.07 3.19 -5.88
N THR A 179 9.16 1.88 -6.05
CA THR A 179 8.63 0.89 -5.10
C THR A 179 9.75 0.14 -4.39
N ASP A 180 9.50 -0.25 -3.14
CA ASP A 180 10.30 -1.21 -2.37
C ASP A 180 9.54 -2.53 -2.32
N GLY A 181 9.97 -3.48 -3.17
CA GLY A 181 9.33 -4.77 -3.35
C GLY A 181 9.28 -5.23 -4.82
N ILE A 182 8.82 -6.46 -5.03
CA ILE A 182 8.73 -7.11 -6.35
C ILE A 182 7.30 -7.62 -6.57
N ASN A 183 6.62 -7.09 -7.58
CA ASN A 183 5.37 -7.64 -8.14
C ASN A 183 5.04 -6.94 -9.46
N LEU A 184 5.86 -7.20 -10.47
CA LEU A 184 5.77 -6.58 -11.79
C LEU A 184 4.45 -6.94 -12.49
N ARG A 185 3.94 -8.16 -12.27
CA ARG A 185 2.68 -8.63 -12.85
C ARG A 185 1.48 -7.81 -12.37
N GLU A 186 1.32 -7.61 -11.06
CA GLU A 186 0.21 -6.79 -10.54
C GLU A 186 0.40 -5.32 -10.88
N SER A 187 1.65 -4.85 -10.98
CA SER A 187 1.95 -3.45 -11.33
C SER A 187 1.44 -3.06 -12.72
N PHE A 188 1.50 -3.97 -13.70
CA PHE A 188 0.95 -3.73 -15.04
C PHE A 188 -0.58 -3.68 -15.10
N LEU A 189 -1.27 -4.21 -14.09
CA LEU A 189 -2.73 -4.26 -14.04
C LEU A 189 -3.34 -3.02 -13.37
N ILE A 190 -2.51 -2.11 -12.85
CA ILE A 190 -3.00 -0.88 -12.22
C ILE A 190 -3.47 0.09 -13.29
N ASP A 191 -4.71 0.55 -13.17
CA ASP A 191 -5.25 1.63 -13.99
C ASP A 191 -4.40 2.91 -13.80
N ASP A 192 -4.18 3.66 -14.88
CA ASP A 192 -3.34 4.87 -14.91
C ASP A 192 -1.81 4.64 -14.79
N VAL A 193 -1.33 3.39 -14.73
CA VAL A 193 0.11 3.07 -14.88
C VAL A 193 0.45 2.85 -16.35
N ASP A 194 1.38 3.64 -16.89
CA ASP A 194 1.91 3.41 -18.23
C ASP A 194 2.82 2.16 -18.23
N SER A 195 2.30 1.07 -18.82
CA SER A 195 3.01 -0.21 -18.89
C SER A 195 4.32 -0.15 -19.67
N LYS A 196 4.56 0.87 -20.49
CA LYS A 196 5.82 1.03 -21.24
C LYS A 196 6.95 1.62 -20.39
N SER A 197 6.62 2.28 -19.29
CA SER A 197 7.58 2.98 -18.42
C SER A 197 7.76 2.31 -17.05
N VAL A 198 7.37 1.04 -16.92
CA VAL A 198 7.59 0.25 -15.70
C VAL A 198 8.89 -0.53 -15.83
N TYR A 199 9.74 -0.43 -14.81
CA TYR A 199 11.02 -1.13 -14.74
C TYR A 199 11.12 -1.92 -13.43
N CYS A 200 11.84 -3.03 -13.46
CA CYS A 200 12.15 -3.85 -12.29
C CYS A 200 13.66 -4.08 -12.19
N ASN A 201 14.16 -4.29 -10.97
CA ASN A 201 15.56 -4.63 -10.70
C ASN A 201 15.77 -6.14 -10.43
N ASP A 202 14.72 -6.95 -10.47
CA ASP A 202 14.78 -8.41 -10.32
C ASP A 202 14.70 -9.10 -11.70
N LEU A 203 15.83 -9.68 -12.13
CA LEU A 203 15.97 -10.35 -13.42
C LEU A 203 15.11 -11.62 -13.53
N ILE A 204 14.86 -12.31 -12.41
CA ILE A 204 14.03 -13.52 -12.41
C ILE A 204 12.58 -13.12 -12.67
N GLU A 205 12.10 -12.08 -11.99
CA GLU A 205 10.76 -11.56 -12.19
C GLU A 205 10.54 -11.04 -13.62
N ILE A 206 11.51 -10.31 -14.17
CA ILE A 206 11.48 -9.86 -15.57
C ILE A 206 11.35 -11.05 -16.52
N TYR A 207 12.19 -12.07 -16.35
CA TYR A 207 12.15 -13.27 -17.18
C TYR A 207 10.81 -14.02 -17.08
N GLU A 208 10.24 -14.12 -15.87
CA GLU A 208 8.96 -14.80 -15.64
C GLU A 208 7.74 -14.03 -16.16
N VAL A 209 7.79 -12.69 -16.16
CA VAL A 209 6.65 -11.83 -16.55
C VAL A 209 6.72 -11.38 -18.00
N LEU A 210 7.90 -10.96 -18.46
CA LEU A 210 8.12 -10.36 -19.79
C LEU A 210 8.81 -11.34 -20.78
N GLY A 211 9.56 -12.32 -20.27
CA GLY A 211 10.26 -13.31 -21.09
C GLY A 211 11.73 -12.99 -21.36
N VAL A 212 12.40 -13.84 -22.15
CA VAL A 212 13.85 -13.76 -22.42
C VAL A 212 14.28 -12.60 -23.31
N GLU A 213 13.35 -12.02 -24.07
CA GLU A 213 13.59 -10.90 -25.00
C GLU A 213 13.38 -9.52 -24.35
N ALA A 214 13.01 -9.51 -23.06
CA ALA A 214 12.71 -8.31 -22.28
C ALA A 214 13.93 -7.42 -22.01
#